data_AF-A0A3M2CS72-F1
#
_entry.id   AF-A0A3M2CS72-F1
#
_cell.length_a   1.000
_cell.length_b   1.000
_cell.length_c   1.000
_cell.angle_alpha   90.00
_cell.angle_beta   90.00
_cell.angle_gamma   90.00
#
_symmetry.space_group_name_H-M   'P 1'
#
loop_
_entity.id
_entity.type
_entity.pdbx_description
1 polymer ?
#
loop_
_entity_poly.entity_id
_entity_poly.type
_entity_poly.pdbx_seq_one_letter_code
_entity_poly.pdbx_strand_id
1 'polypeptide(L)'
;MRIYTIGHSSRTRDELLQWLNQQAITDLVDVRRFPGSRKWPQYHRTALAEWLPQHGIDYHWMEGLGGRRSLKNPDVALFFDEAIIGGL
;
A
#
# COMPACT_ATOMS: atom_id res chain seq x y z
N MET A 1 2.82 -18.42 -1.86
CA MET A 1 3.14 -16.98 -1.79
C MET A 1 2.01 -16.27 -1.08
N ARG A 2 2.29 -15.41 -0.11
CA ARG A 2 1.26 -14.65 0.64
C ARG A 2 1.34 -13.19 0.22
N ILE A 3 0.20 -12.59 -0.11
CA ILE A 3 0.10 -11.19 -0.50
C ILE A 3 -0.76 -10.49 0.54
N TYR A 4 -0.32 -9.30 0.96
CA TYR A 4 -1.07 -8.43 1.84
C TYR A 4 -1.43 -7.15 1.09
N THR A 5 -2.59 -6.57 1.42
CA THR A 5 -2.98 -5.26 0.91
C THR A 5 -3.05 -4.28 2.08
N ILE A 6 -2.50 -3.09 1.90
CA ILE A 6 -2.55 -2.03 2.91
C ILE A 6 -2.86 -0.68 2.27
N GLY A 7 -3.77 0.06 2.88
CA GLY A 7 -4.04 1.45 2.57
C GLY A 7 -3.43 2.38 3.62
N HIS A 8 -2.89 3.52 3.20
CA HIS A 8 -2.22 4.45 4.11
C HIS A 8 -3.18 5.29 4.97
N SER A 9 -4.46 5.45 4.60
CA SER A 9 -5.46 6.27 5.31
C SER A 9 -4.87 7.63 5.76
N SER A 10 -5.15 8.07 6.98
CA SER A 10 -4.51 9.18 7.69
C SER A 10 -3.37 8.74 8.61
N ARG A 11 -2.84 7.52 8.44
CA ARG A 11 -1.80 6.99 9.34
C ARG A 11 -0.51 7.78 9.18
N THR A 12 0.19 7.96 10.29
CA THR A 12 1.56 8.44 10.29
C THR A 12 2.49 7.40 9.64
N ARG A 13 3.71 7.83 9.29
CA ARG A 13 4.75 6.93 8.78
C ARG A 13 5.03 5.78 9.76
N ASP A 14 5.13 6.11 11.04
CA ASP A 14 5.55 5.17 12.08
C ASP A 14 4.45 4.13 12.36
N GLU A 15 3.18 4.53 12.28
CA GLU A 15 2.05 3.59 12.32
C GLU A 15 2.06 2.62 11.13
N LEU A 16 2.37 3.10 9.91
CA LEU A 16 2.51 2.21 8.76
C LEU A 16 3.67 1.22 8.97
N LEU A 17 4.83 1.72 9.40
CA LEU A 17 6.00 0.89 9.70
C LEU A 17 5.70 -0.21 10.71
N GLN A 18 4.99 0.12 11.78
CA GLN A 18 4.60 -0.86 12.79
C GLN A 18 3.79 -2.01 12.18
N TRP A 19 2.83 -1.71 11.31
CA TRP A 19 2.01 -2.72 10.66
C TRP A 19 2.81 -3.60 9.69
N LEU A 20 3.71 -2.99 8.91
CA LEU A 20 4.60 -3.72 8.00
C LEU A 20 5.52 -4.68 8.79
N ASN A 21 6.09 -4.21 9.90
CA ASN A 21 6.97 -5.01 10.75
C ASN A 21 6.23 -6.14 11.47
N GLN A 22 5.01 -5.90 11.95
CA GLN A 22 4.17 -6.94 12.58
C GLN A 22 3.89 -8.12 11.63
N GLN A 23 3.85 -7.86 10.32
CA GLN A 23 3.65 -8.88 9.30
C GLN A 23 4.96 -9.32 8.63
N ALA A 24 6.11 -8.88 9.13
CA ALA A 24 7.45 -9.15 8.58
C ALA A 24 7.55 -8.86 7.06
N ILE A 25 6.94 -7.76 6.61
CA ILE A 25 6.96 -7.33 5.21
C ILE A 25 8.35 -6.77 4.88
N THR A 26 8.99 -7.32 3.85
CA THR A 26 10.26 -6.84 3.29
C THR A 26 10.09 -6.06 1.99
N ASP A 27 8.94 -6.19 1.33
CA ASP A 27 8.69 -5.60 0.01
C ASP A 27 7.34 -4.89 -0.01
N LEU A 28 7.34 -3.60 -0.34
CA LEU A 28 6.14 -2.81 -0.58
C LEU A 28 6.02 -2.49 -2.07
N VAL A 29 4.97 -3.04 -2.69
CA VAL A 29 4.61 -2.72 -4.07
C VAL A 29 3.53 -1.64 -4.08
N ASP A 30 3.87 -0.48 -4.64
CA ASP A 30 2.93 0.60 -4.89
C ASP A 30 2.32 0.46 -6.29
N VAL A 31 1.04 0.15 -6.32
CA VAL A 31 0.24 0.02 -7.56
C VAL A 31 -0.52 1.31 -7.88
N ARG A 32 -0.29 2.41 -7.16
CA ARG A 32 -0.97 3.67 -7.43
C ARG A 32 -0.45 4.26 -8.75
N ARG A 33 -1.36 4.56 -9.68
CA ARG A 33 -1.01 5.25 -10.94
C ARG A 33 -0.38 6.63 -10.68
N PHE A 34 -0.90 7.35 -9.68
CA PHE A 34 -0.37 8.66 -9.28
C PHE A 34 -0.02 8.63 -7.79
N PRO A 35 1.18 8.14 -7.41
CA PRO A 35 1.62 7.97 -6.03
C PRO A 35 2.05 9.32 -5.40
N GLY A 36 1.16 10.31 -5.45
CA GLY A 36 1.34 11.63 -4.86
C GLY A 36 0.13 12.01 -4.01
N SER A 37 0.37 12.57 -2.84
CA SER A 37 -0.68 13.04 -1.93
C SER A 37 -0.35 14.42 -1.42
N ARG A 38 -1.16 15.44 -1.74
CA ARG A 38 -0.95 16.80 -1.20
C ARG A 38 -1.11 16.84 0.31
N LYS A 39 -2.05 16.06 0.85
CA LYS A 39 -2.35 15.99 2.28
C LYS A 39 -1.31 15.20 3.07
N TRP A 40 -0.68 14.21 2.44
CA TRP A 40 0.25 13.29 3.10
C TRP A 40 1.57 13.14 2.32
N PRO A 41 2.46 14.14 2.41
CA PRO A 41 3.73 14.15 1.69
C PRO A 41 4.62 12.93 1.95
N GLN A 42 4.54 12.34 3.15
CA GLN A 42 5.30 11.14 3.51
C GLN A 42 4.97 9.90 2.66
N TYR A 43 3.82 9.91 1.98
CA TYR A 43 3.39 8.85 1.07
C TYR A 43 3.60 9.22 -0.40
N HIS A 44 4.36 10.27 -0.70
CA HIS A 44 4.88 10.50 -2.04
C HIS A 44 5.83 9.38 -2.42
N ARG A 45 5.82 8.99 -3.69
CA ARG A 45 6.75 7.97 -4.23
C ARG A 45 8.19 8.23 -3.82
N THR A 46 8.66 9.47 -3.93
CA THR A 46 10.05 9.83 -3.59
C THR A 46 10.33 9.67 -2.11
N ALA A 47 9.40 10.10 -1.24
CA ALA A 47 9.51 9.90 0.19
C ALA A 47 9.53 8.41 0.53
N LEU A 48 8.61 7.61 -0.02
CA LEU A 48 8.56 6.16 0.22
C LEU A 48 9.84 5.45 -0.22
N ALA A 49 10.34 5.79 -1.41
CA ALA A 49 11.61 5.26 -1.93
C ALA A 49 12.82 5.65 -1.06
N GLU A 50 12.73 6.74 -0.29
CA GLU A 50 13.79 7.20 0.59
C GLU A 50 13.72 6.53 1.97
N TRP A 51 12.56 6.54 2.63
CA TRP A 51 12.48 6.13 4.03
C TRP A 51 12.21 4.64 4.25
N LEU A 52 11.53 3.93 3.33
CA LEU A 52 11.27 2.49 3.50
C LEU A 52 12.57 1.67 3.54
N PRO A 53 13.56 1.88 2.64
CA PRO A 53 14.80 1.10 2.66
C PRO A 53 15.62 1.31 3.93
N GLN A 54 15.52 2.48 4.56
CA GLN A 54 16.17 2.76 5.86
C GLN A 54 15.64 1.87 6.99
N HIS A 55 14.49 1.22 6.79
CA HIS A 55 13.85 0.30 7.73
C HIS A 55 13.84 -1.15 7.20
N GLY A 56 14.65 -1.46 6.19
CA GLY A 56 14.76 -2.81 5.64
C GLY A 56 13.58 -3.24 4.76
N ILE A 57 12.83 -2.28 4.21
CA ILE A 57 11.69 -2.55 3.32
C ILE A 57 11.99 -1.97 1.94
N ASP A 58 12.05 -2.85 0.93
CA ASP A 58 12.23 -2.46 -0.45
C ASP A 58 10.94 -1.86 -1.01
N TYR A 59 11.07 -0.77 -1.77
CA TYR A 59 9.95 -0.07 -2.39
C TYR A 59 9.96 -0.24 -3.89
N HIS A 60 8.88 -0.81 -4.42
CA HIS A 60 8.69 -1.05 -5.85
C HIS A 60 7.46 -0.30 -6.35
N TRP A 61 7.61 0.56 -7.36
CA TRP A 61 6.47 1.20 -8.01
C TRP A 61 6.11 0.46 -9.30
N MET A 62 4.91 -0.12 -9.35
CA MET A 62 4.39 -0.83 -10.51
C MET A 62 3.25 -0.05 -11.15
N GLU A 63 3.60 0.97 -11.95
CA GLU A 63 2.63 1.85 -12.60
C GLU A 63 1.59 1.08 -13.44
N GLY A 64 2.00 0.00 -14.12
CA GLY A 64 1.15 -0.80 -14.99
C GLY A 64 0.02 -1.56 -14.29
N LEU A 65 0.09 -1.73 -12.96
CA LEU A 65 -0.97 -2.33 -12.15
C LEU A 65 -1.98 -1.29 -11.63
N GLY A 66 -1.70 -0.01 -11.84
CA GLY A 66 -2.55 1.09 -11.45
C GLY A 66 -3.53 1.53 -12.55
N GLY A 67 -4.64 2.13 -12.13
CA GLY A 67 -5.61 2.69 -13.05
C GLY A 67 -7.02 2.64 -12.51
N ARG A 68 -7.96 3.26 -13.23
CA ARG A 68 -9.38 3.08 -12.94
C ARG A 68 -9.80 1.74 -13.52
N ARG A 69 -10.48 0.93 -12.72
CA ARG A 69 -11.23 -0.22 -13.25
C ARG A 69 -12.15 0.30 -14.35
N SER A 70 -12.03 -0.26 -15.54
CA SER A 70 -13.06 -0.08 -16.56
C SER A 70 -14.28 -0.87 -16.10
N LEU A 71 -15.40 -0.19 -15.84
CA LEU A 71 -16.68 -0.83 -15.47
C LEU A 71 -17.23 -1.75 -16.56
N LYS A 72 -16.55 -1.86 -17.72
CA LYS A 72 -16.94 -2.73 -18.82
C LYS A 72 -16.61 -4.21 -18.60
N ASN A 73 -15.95 -4.59 -17.50
CA ASN A 73 -15.63 -5.99 -17.21
C ASN A 73 -16.41 -6.49 -15.98
N PRO A 74 -17.40 -7.38 -16.15
CA PRO A 74 -18.25 -7.86 -15.05
C PRO A 74 -17.52 -8.80 -14.07
N ASP A 75 -16.31 -9.27 -14.39
CA ASP A 75 -15.61 -10.31 -13.61
C ASP A 75 -14.77 -9.81 -12.43
N VAL A 76 -14.74 -8.50 -12.15
CA VAL A 76 -14.05 -7.96 -10.96
C VAL A 76 -14.92 -8.10 -9.71
N ALA A 77 -15.01 -9.32 -9.19
CA ALA A 77 -15.58 -9.59 -7.87
C ALA A 77 -14.83 -8.78 -6.81
N LEU A 78 -15.52 -7.83 -6.19
CA LEU A 78 -15.03 -7.07 -5.04
C LEU A 78 -15.05 -8.00 -3.83
N PHE A 79 -13.95 -8.74 -3.63
CA PHE A 79 -13.72 -9.44 -2.37
C PHE A 79 -13.26 -8.41 -1.32
N PHE A 80 -14.21 -7.90 -0.55
CA PHE A 80 -13.94 -7.31 0.76
C PHE A 80 -14.07 -8.44 1.77
N ASP A 81 -12.93 -9.00 2.18
CA ASP A 81 -12.90 -9.92 3.32
C ASP A 81 -12.91 -9.06 4.59
N GLU A 82 -14.00 -9.11 5.36
CA GLU A 82 -14.19 -8.33 6.59
C GLU A 82 -13.21 -8.74 7.71
N ALA A 83 -12.39 -9.76 7.51
CA ALA A 83 -11.49 -10.32 8.51
C ALA A 83 -10.24 -9.47 8.86
N ILE A 84 -10.02 -8.29 8.24
CA ILE A 84 -8.84 -7.45 8.51
C ILE A 84 -9.14 -6.25 9.44
N ILE A 85 -10.39 -5.99 9.82
CA ILE A 85 -10.74 -4.90 10.75
C ILE A 85 -11.38 -5.44 12.02
N GLY A 86 -10.56 -5.56 13.08
CA GLY A 86 -11.04 -5.57 14.46
C GLY A 86 -11.29 -6.95 15.07
N GLY A 87 -10.27 -7.47 15.77
CA GLY A 87 -10.52 -8.39 16.88
C GLY A 87 -10.97 -7.58 18.10
N LEU A 88 -12.23 -7.77 18.50
CA LEU A 88 -12.61 -7.86 19.91
C LEU A 88 -12.22 -9.25 20.41
#